data_AF-A0A8B5WW11-F1
#
_entry.id   AF-A0A8B5WW11-F1
#
_cell.length_a   1.000
_cell.length_b   1.000
_cell.length_c   1.000
_cell.angle_alpha   90.00
_cell.angle_beta   90.00
_cell.angle_gamma   90.00
#
_symmetry.space_group_name_H-M   'P 1'
#
loop_
_entity.id
_entity.type
_entity.pdbx_description
1 polymer ?
#
loop_
_entity_poly.entity_id
_entity_poly.type
_entity_poly.pdbx_seq_one_letter_code
_entity_poly.pdbx_strand_id
1 'polypeptide(L)'
;LSYHAEFELPIEIKRDSNPSLWEALQNQLIDQYAIASRADGHGIYLVLWFGGEGMPRPTDGGKKPRSPEELKTRLEAQLSPIERQRVFVRVLDVSWPVARAREKKQVERTESVHLDHPPSTIDGFPQGGLSQSLV
;
A
#
# COMPACT_ATOMS: atom_id res chain seq x y z
N LEU A 1 5.61 -1.99 41.31
CA LEU A 1 6.47 -2.29 40.14
C LEU A 1 6.37 -1.12 39.19
N SER A 2 7.34 -0.22 39.19
CA SER A 2 7.41 0.87 38.21
C SER A 2 8.12 0.35 36.96
N TYR A 3 7.41 0.31 35.83
CA TYR A 3 7.98 0.04 34.51
C TYR A 3 8.73 1.28 34.00
N HIS A 4 9.76 1.73 34.72
CA HIS A 4 10.71 2.65 34.09
C HIS A 4 11.52 1.82 33.12
N ALA A 5 11.14 1.84 31.85
CA ALA A 5 11.92 1.19 30.81
C ALA A 5 13.31 1.82 30.80
N GLU A 6 14.32 1.13 31.30
CA GLU A 6 15.71 1.63 31.33
C GLU A 6 16.22 1.93 29.92
N PHE A 7 15.54 1.42 28.89
CA PHE A 7 15.86 1.57 27.47
C PHE A 7 14.64 2.03 26.66
N GLU A 8 14.90 2.84 25.63
CA GLU A 8 13.91 3.27 24.63
C GLU A 8 14.30 2.65 23.29
N LEU A 9 13.38 1.95 22.62
CA LEU A 9 13.63 1.38 21.30
C LEU A 9 12.85 2.19 20.25
N PRO A 10 13.47 3.18 19.58
CA PRO A 10 12.80 3.95 18.56
C PRO A 10 12.48 3.07 17.35
N ILE A 11 11.25 3.24 16.83
CA ILE A 11 10.79 2.55 15.63
C ILE A 11 10.32 3.62 14.64
N GLU A 12 11.02 3.74 13.53
CA GLU A 12 10.61 4.60 12.42
C GLU A 12 9.90 3.75 11.37
N ILE A 13 8.65 4.12 11.04
CA ILE A 13 7.80 3.32 10.15
C ILE A 13 7.50 4.12 8.88
N LYS A 14 7.81 3.55 7.71
CA LYS A 14 7.46 4.11 6.41
C LYS A 14 6.58 3.19 5.57
N ARG A 15 5.79 3.80 4.70
CA ARG A 15 5.22 3.12 3.53
C ARG A 15 6.27 3.04 2.42
N ASP A 16 6.23 2.02 1.60
CA ASP A 16 7.06 1.86 0.40
C ASP A 16 6.93 3.00 -0.64
N SER A 17 5.82 3.73 -0.64
CA SER A 17 5.63 4.93 -1.47
C SER A 17 6.03 6.25 -0.80
N ASN A 18 6.53 6.23 0.44
CA ASN A 18 6.85 7.45 1.17
C ASN A 18 8.02 8.21 0.49
N PRO A 19 7.94 9.52 0.25
CA PRO A 19 9.00 10.29 -0.41
C PRO A 19 10.36 10.23 0.31
N SER A 20 10.35 10.10 1.64
CA SER A 20 11.55 10.04 2.48
C SER A 20 12.05 8.61 2.73
N LEU A 21 11.52 7.60 2.03
CA LEU A 21 11.88 6.18 2.23
C LEU A 21 13.39 5.93 2.27
N TRP A 22 14.13 6.53 1.33
CA TRP A 22 15.55 6.25 1.20
C TRP A 22 16.43 7.01 2.20
N GLU A 23 15.92 8.10 2.77
CA GLU A 23 16.69 9.02 3.63
C GLU A 23 16.32 8.89 5.10
N ALA A 24 15.08 8.50 5.42
CA ALA A 24 14.57 8.48 6.79
C ALA A 24 15.30 7.50 7.71
N LEU A 25 15.93 6.45 7.17
CA LEU A 25 16.76 5.55 7.95
C LEU A 25 17.90 6.31 8.65
N GLN A 26 18.62 7.15 7.91
CA GLN A 26 19.71 7.96 8.46
C GLN A 26 19.14 9.22 9.13
N ASN A 27 18.45 10.05 8.35
CA ASN A 27 18.09 11.42 8.75
C ASN A 27 17.01 11.49 9.84
N GLN A 28 16.26 10.42 10.11
CA GLN A 28 15.19 10.40 11.10
C GLN A 28 15.47 9.38 12.20
N LEU A 29 15.64 8.10 11.86
CA LEU A 29 15.86 7.09 12.89
C LEU A 29 17.22 7.26 13.57
N ILE A 30 18.31 7.24 12.81
CA ILE A 30 19.67 7.26 13.36
C ILE A 30 19.98 8.64 13.95
N ASP A 31 19.86 9.70 13.15
CA ASP A 31 20.34 11.03 13.51
C ASP A 31 19.49 11.73 14.59
N GLN A 32 18.22 11.34 14.77
CA GLN A 32 17.34 12.03 15.73
C GLN A 32 17.01 11.18 16.95
N TYR A 33 16.72 9.89 16.76
CA TYR A 33 16.15 9.07 17.83
C TYR A 33 17.15 8.07 18.41
N ALA A 34 17.98 7.43 17.59
CA ALA A 34 18.95 6.44 18.07
C ALA A 34 20.08 7.08 18.91
N ILE A 35 20.33 8.39 18.73
CA ILE A 35 21.31 9.15 19.52
C ILE A 35 20.88 9.39 20.98
N ALA A 36 19.62 9.15 21.32
CA ALA A 36 19.15 9.33 22.69
C ALA A 36 19.89 8.37 23.65
N SER A 37 20.25 8.86 24.83
CA SER A 37 21.01 8.08 25.82
C SER A 37 20.34 6.76 26.21
N ARG A 38 19.00 6.71 26.15
CA ARG A 38 18.20 5.51 26.45
C ARG A 38 18.06 4.56 25.25
N ALA A 39 18.33 5.04 24.04
CA ALA A 39 18.36 4.21 22.84
C ALA A 39 19.74 3.56 22.61
N ASP A 40 20.83 4.20 23.04
CA ASP A 40 22.21 3.69 22.88
C ASP A 40 22.52 3.27 21.43
N GLY A 41 22.02 4.05 20.44
CA GLY A 41 22.19 3.75 19.03
C GLY A 41 21.30 2.62 18.49
N HIS A 42 20.40 2.05 19.30
CA HIS A 42 19.46 1.02 18.85
C HIS A 42 18.24 1.62 18.18
N GLY A 43 17.70 0.89 17.20
CA GLY A 43 16.47 1.30 16.53
C GLY A 43 15.97 0.27 15.53
N ILE A 44 14.70 0.39 15.14
CA ILE A 44 14.10 -0.41 14.07
C ILE A 44 13.60 0.51 12.97
N TYR A 45 14.06 0.27 11.75
CA TYR A 45 13.47 0.88 10.56
C TYR A 45 12.53 -0.11 9.90
N LEU A 46 11.23 0.17 9.98
CA LEU A 46 10.18 -0.70 9.46
C LEU A 46 9.57 -0.09 8.20
N VAL A 47 9.58 -0.84 7.10
CA VAL A 47 8.86 -0.48 5.88
C VAL A 47 7.69 -1.42 5.67
N LEU A 48 6.51 -0.84 5.43
CA LEU A 48 5.32 -1.55 4.97
C LEU A 48 5.29 -1.55 3.45
N TRP A 49 5.44 -2.73 2.85
CA TRP A 49 5.46 -2.94 1.40
C TRP A 49 4.06 -3.23 0.86
N PHE A 50 3.62 -2.42 -0.11
CA PHE A 50 2.31 -2.52 -0.76
C PHE A 50 2.40 -2.90 -2.24
N GLY A 51 3.53 -3.45 -2.67
CA GLY A 51 3.76 -3.86 -4.06
C GLY A 51 4.74 -2.96 -4.82
N GLY A 52 5.35 -1.97 -4.18
CA GLY A 52 6.37 -1.10 -4.79
C GLY A 52 5.79 -0.02 -5.72
N GLU A 53 4.46 0.14 -5.76
CA GLU A 53 3.80 1.18 -6.54
C GLU A 53 4.07 2.56 -5.91
N GLY A 54 4.37 3.56 -6.75
CA GLY A 54 4.62 4.92 -6.27
C GLY A 54 5.92 5.12 -5.48
N MET A 55 6.78 4.10 -5.38
CA MET A 55 8.06 4.20 -4.65
C MET A 55 8.95 5.31 -5.20
N PRO A 56 9.58 6.15 -4.35
CA PRO A 56 10.53 7.16 -4.80
C PRO A 56 11.74 6.55 -5.48
N ARG A 57 12.44 7.35 -6.29
CA ARG A 57 13.68 6.91 -6.92
C ARG A 57 14.73 6.60 -5.85
N PRO A 58 15.46 5.48 -5.97
CA PRO A 58 16.56 5.17 -5.07
C PRO A 58 17.67 6.23 -5.11
N THR A 59 18.31 6.45 -3.97
CA THR A 59 19.43 7.39 -3.81
C THR A 59 20.74 6.86 -4.39
N ASP A 60 20.88 5.54 -4.53
CA ASP A 60 22.04 4.86 -5.11
C ASP A 60 22.06 4.84 -6.66
N GLY A 61 21.09 5.49 -7.32
CA GLY A 61 20.95 5.50 -8.78
C GLY A 61 20.47 4.16 -9.38
N GLY A 62 20.17 3.16 -8.56
CA GLY A 62 19.66 1.86 -8.98
C GLY A 62 18.21 1.88 -9.46
N LYS A 63 17.76 0.77 -10.05
CA LYS A 63 16.34 0.58 -10.40
C LYS A 63 15.49 0.48 -9.14
N LYS A 64 14.18 0.71 -9.24
CA LYS A 64 13.27 0.47 -8.10
C LYS A 64 13.32 -1.01 -7.69
N PRO A 65 13.42 -1.32 -6.38
CA PRO A 65 13.31 -2.69 -5.89
C PRO A 65 12.03 -3.35 -6.39
N ARG A 66 12.12 -4.66 -6.66
CA ARG A 66 11.01 -5.48 -7.15
C ARG A 66 10.43 -6.40 -6.09
N SER A 67 11.05 -6.46 -4.92
CA SER A 67 10.62 -7.29 -3.80
C SER A 67 10.90 -6.62 -2.46
N PRO A 68 10.16 -6.98 -1.40
CA PRO A 68 10.44 -6.58 -0.02
C PRO A 68 11.89 -6.90 0.40
N GLU A 69 12.41 -8.06 0.02
CA GLU A 69 13.75 -8.55 0.37
C GLU A 69 14.85 -7.73 -0.30
N GLU A 70 14.64 -7.35 -1.57
CA GLU A 70 15.56 -6.47 -2.29
C GLU A 70 15.60 -5.08 -1.65
N LEU A 71 14.43 -4.53 -1.28
CA LEU A 71 14.37 -3.25 -0.56
C LEU A 71 15.10 -3.33 0.77
N LYS A 72 14.85 -4.39 1.56
CA LYS A 72 15.53 -4.62 2.85
C LYS A 72 17.04 -4.62 2.67
N THR A 73 17.54 -5.41 1.73
CA THR A 73 18.99 -5.55 1.47
C THR A 73 19.63 -4.21 1.13
N ARG A 74 18.95 -3.38 0.33
CA ARG A 74 19.47 -2.07 -0.08
C ARG A 74 19.43 -1.04 1.04
N LEU A 75 18.41 -1.07 1.89
CA LEU A 75 18.37 -0.23 3.09
C LEU A 75 19.48 -0.64 4.08
N GLU A 76 19.69 -1.94 4.30
CA GLU A 76 20.77 -2.44 5.17
C GLU A 76 22.17 -2.09 4.64
N ALA A 77 22.33 -1.99 3.32
CA ALA A 77 23.57 -1.58 2.68
C ALA A 77 23.96 -0.12 2.99
N GLN A 78 22.99 0.74 3.35
CA GLN A 78 23.25 2.13 3.75
C GLN A 78 23.85 2.25 5.15
N LEU A 79 23.72 1.21 5.97
CA LEU A 79 24.21 1.22 7.35
C LEU A 79 25.72 0.98 7.39
N SER A 80 26.42 1.74 8.23
CA SER A 80 27.81 1.48 8.60
C SER A 80 27.95 0.15 9.37
N PRO A 81 29.15 -0.43 9.47
CA PRO A 81 29.35 -1.68 10.22
C PRO A 81 28.89 -1.61 11.68
N ILE A 82 29.01 -0.43 12.31
CA ILE A 82 28.58 -0.20 13.70
C ILE A 82 27.06 -0.08 13.77
N GLU A 83 26.45 0.69 12.87
CA GLU A 83 24.99 0.83 12.80
C GLU A 83 24.30 -0.52 12.58
N ARG A 84 24.84 -1.39 11.72
CA ARG A 84 24.26 -2.72 11.47
C ARG A 84 24.18 -3.62 12.70
N GLN A 85 24.98 -3.35 13.73
CA GLN A 85 24.94 -4.11 14.98
C GLN A 85 23.79 -3.67 15.89
N ARG A 86 23.27 -2.45 15.72
CA ARG A 86 22.32 -1.81 16.63
C ARG A 86 20.98 -1.44 15.97
N VAL A 87 20.99 -1.18 14.67
CA VAL A 87 19.83 -0.78 13.88
C VAL A 87 19.36 -1.93 13.01
N PHE A 88 18.09 -2.30 13.16
CA PHE A 88 17.48 -3.39 12.41
C PHE A 88 16.51 -2.87 11.35
N VAL A 89 16.76 -3.21 10.09
CA VAL A 89 15.81 -2.96 9.01
C VAL A 89 14.84 -4.13 8.87
N ARG A 90 13.55 -3.84 8.78
CA ARG A 90 12.48 -4.81 8.48
C ARG A 90 11.62 -4.28 7.36
N VAL A 91 11.30 -5.14 6.41
CA VAL A 91 10.32 -4.85 5.36
C VAL A 91 9.24 -5.90 5.47
N LEU A 92 8.02 -5.48 5.79
CA LEU A 92 6.86 -6.35 5.93
C LEU A 92 6.02 -6.25 4.66
N ASP A 93 5.85 -7.39 3.97
CA ASP A 93 4.91 -7.46 2.86
C ASP A 93 3.47 -7.46 3.38
N VAL A 94 2.76 -6.37 3.09
CA VAL A 94 1.35 -6.18 3.40
C VAL A 94 0.55 -5.91 2.12
N SER A 95 1.10 -6.30 0.97
CA SER A 95 0.43 -6.15 -0.31
C SER A 95 -0.85 -7.00 -0.37
N TRP A 96 -1.85 -6.51 -1.10
CA TRP A 96 -3.10 -7.24 -1.25
C TRP A 96 -2.86 -8.53 -2.02
N PRO A 97 -3.35 -9.69 -1.52
CA PRO A 97 -3.31 -10.92 -2.28
C PRO A 97 -4.02 -10.71 -3.62
N VAL A 98 -3.39 -11.13 -4.71
CA VAL A 98 -3.85 -10.94 -6.10
C VAL A 98 -5.32 -11.39 -6.31
N ALA A 99 -5.82 -12.31 -5.48
CA ALA A 99 -7.20 -12.75 -5.47
C ALA A 99 -8.22 -11.63 -5.15
N ARG A 100 -7.97 -10.78 -4.16
CA ARG A 100 -8.92 -9.71 -3.77
C ARG A 100 -8.95 -8.54 -4.75
N ALA A 101 -7.85 -8.28 -5.46
CA ALA A 101 -7.80 -7.25 -6.49
C ALA A 101 -8.67 -7.60 -7.72
N ARG A 102 -8.86 -8.90 -7.99
CA ARG A 102 -9.73 -9.38 -9.06
C ARG A 102 -11.21 -9.27 -8.69
N GLU A 103 -11.57 -9.53 -7.44
CA GLU A 103 -12.95 -9.37 -6.95
C GLU A 103 -13.43 -7.92 -7.08
N LYS A 104 -12.60 -6.93 -6.72
CA LYS A 104 -12.97 -5.51 -6.87
C LYS A 104 -13.21 -5.10 -8.32
N LYS A 105 -12.34 -5.51 -9.25
CA LYS A 105 -12.52 -5.25 -10.70
C LYS A 105 -13.77 -5.91 -11.28
N GLN A 106 -14.17 -7.06 -10.74
CA GLN A 106 -15.36 -7.77 -11.21
C GLN A 106 -16.65 -7.11 -10.71
N VAL A 107 -16.68 -6.63 -9.46
CA VAL A 107 -17.83 -5.91 -8.89
C VAL A 107 -18.06 -4.57 -9.61
N GLU A 108 -17.02 -3.75 -9.81
CA GLU A 108 -17.12 -2.46 -10.51
C GLU A 108 -17.59 -2.61 -11.97
N ARG A 109 -17.16 -3.67 -12.65
CA ARG A 109 -17.60 -3.98 -14.02
C ARG A 109 -19.04 -4.48 -14.09
N THR A 110 -19.58 -5.04 -13.01
CA THR A 110 -20.95 -5.56 -12.96
C THR A 110 -21.94 -4.45 -12.58
N GLU A 111 -21.56 -3.52 -11.70
CA GLU A 111 -22.37 -2.33 -11.38
C GLU A 111 -22.46 -1.33 -12.53
N SER A 112 -21.36 -1.12 -13.27
CA SER A 112 -21.35 -0.22 -14.44
C SER A 112 -22.23 -0.71 -15.59
N VAL A 113 -22.50 -2.02 -15.69
CA VAL A 113 -23.39 -2.59 -16.73
C VAL A 113 -24.87 -2.44 -16.37
N HIS A 114 -25.23 -2.23 -15.10
CA HIS A 114 -26.62 -2.22 -14.63
C HIS A 114 -27.32 -0.84 -14.74
N LEU A 115 -26.59 0.24 -15.00
CA LEU A 115 -27.15 1.61 -15.04
C LEU A 115 -27.56 2.10 -16.44
N ASP A 116 -27.32 1.32 -17.51
CA ASP A 116 -27.46 1.79 -18.91
C ASP A 116 -28.70 1.27 -19.67
N HIS A 117 -29.76 0.78 -18.99
CA HIS A 117 -31.01 0.43 -19.67
C HIS A 117 -32.24 1.10 -19.04
N PRO A 118 -32.87 2.10 -19.70
CA PRO A 118 -34.23 2.48 -19.34
C PRO A 118 -35.20 1.36 -19.74
N PRO A 119 -36.24 1.06 -18.94
CA PRO A 119 -37.24 0.07 -19.33
C PRO A 119 -38.00 0.59 -20.55
N SER A 120 -37.84 -0.09 -21.67
CA SER A 120 -38.65 0.14 -22.87
C SER A 120 -40.00 -0.53 -22.68
N THR A 121 -41.04 0.26 -22.39
CA THR A 121 -42.43 -0.22 -22.40
C THR A 121 -42.88 -0.39 -23.85
N ILE A 122 -43.37 -1.59 -24.12
CA ILE A 122 -43.78 -2.17 -25.40
C ILE A 122 -45.21 -1.73 -25.74
N ASP A 123 -45.40 -1.12 -26.91
CA ASP A 123 -46.71 -0.86 -27.53
C ASP A 123 -47.30 -2.14 -28.16
N GLY A 124 -48.62 -2.33 -28.07
CA GLY A 124 -49.30 -3.42 -28.77
C GLY A 124 -50.80 -3.56 -28.49
N PHE A 125 -51.61 -2.56 -28.82
CA PHE A 125 -53.07 -2.69 -28.94
C PHE A 125 -53.44 -3.17 -30.35
N PRO A 126 -54.24 -4.24 -30.54
CA PRO A 126 -54.72 -4.61 -31.87
C PRO A 126 -56.02 -3.86 -32.22
N GLN A 127 -56.00 -3.18 -33.37
CA GLN A 127 -57.16 -2.64 -34.06
C GLN A 127 -57.80 -3.73 -34.93
N GLY A 128 -59.10 -3.98 -34.76
CA GLY A 128 -59.91 -4.82 -35.65
C GLY A 128 -61.23 -4.11 -35.95
N GLY A 129 -61.42 -3.69 -37.19
CA GLY A 129 -62.59 -2.93 -37.67
C GLY A 129 -63.71 -3.79 -38.26
N LEU A 130 -64.94 -3.39 -37.93
CA LEU A 130 -66.18 -3.27 -38.72
C LEU A 130 -66.60 -4.39 -39.71
N SER A 131 -67.84 -4.89 -39.57
CA SER A 131 -69.02 -4.45 -40.37
C SER A 131 -70.28 -5.33 -40.19
N GLN A 132 -71.44 -4.70 -40.47
CA GLN A 132 -72.80 -5.22 -40.81
C GLN A 132 -73.82 -5.42 -39.67
N SER A 133 -75.13 -5.17 -39.80
CA SER A 133 -76.03 -4.39 -40.68
C SER A 133 -77.46 -4.59 -40.12
N LEU A 134 -78.31 -3.57 -40.19
CA LEU A 134 -79.77 -3.56 -40.42
C LEU A 134 -80.72 -4.46 -39.54
N VAL A 135 -81.58 -3.85 -38.72
CA VAL A 135 -83.04 -3.57 -38.94
C VAL A 135 -83.62 -2.78 -37.75
#